data_AF-A0A931CHQ8-F1
#
_entry.id   AF-A0A931CHQ8-F1
#
_cell.length_a   1.000
_cell.length_b   1.000
_cell.length_c   1.000
_cell.angle_alpha   90.00
_cell.angle_beta   90.00
_cell.angle_gamma   90.00
#
_symmetry.space_group_name_H-M   'P 1'
#
loop_
_entity.id
_entity.type
_entity.pdbx_description
1 polymer ?
#
loop_
_entity_poly.entity_id
_entity_poly.type
_entity_poly.pdbx_seq_one_letter_code
_entity_poly.pdbx_strand_id
1 'polypeptide(L)'
;MSTHNYVGIHDPDQPGQVRLRYVHSDGYPHYMIPTLRKIWAGAAAGDTPRLATLLLAHDWDYLDPETTDDSTSTPPLAGEQLIPGVGMTLAATGGDGQVLPPEPVTVVALTATGDLDAHWIYLIDPGTDTLTVHTSGGDAVGTEPLAS
;
A
#
# COMPACT_ATOMS: atom_id res chain seq x y z
N MET A 1 10.00 1.53 -11.68
CA MET A 1 10.26 2.99 -11.86
C MET A 1 9.75 3.68 -10.61
N SER A 2 10.49 4.60 -9.99
CA SER A 2 9.94 5.29 -8.81
C SER A 2 8.68 6.06 -9.20
N THR A 3 7.60 5.76 -8.51
CA THR A 3 6.29 6.38 -8.65
C THR A 3 5.82 6.54 -7.22
N HIS A 4 5.80 7.76 -6.69
CA HIS A 4 5.36 8.00 -5.32
C HIS A 4 3.87 7.74 -5.22
N ASN A 5 3.44 6.72 -4.49
CA ASN A 5 2.03 6.39 -4.35
C ASN A 5 1.69 6.04 -2.91
N TYR A 6 0.39 6.02 -2.61
CA TYR A 6 -0.11 5.56 -1.33
C TYR A 6 -1.15 4.47 -1.52
N VAL A 7 -1.09 3.47 -0.64
CA VAL A 7 -2.18 2.52 -0.44
C VAL A 7 -2.75 2.75 0.95
N GLY A 8 -4.05 2.54 1.11
CA GLY A 8 -4.66 2.77 2.40
C GLY A 8 -6.10 2.37 2.48
N ILE A 9 -6.74 2.75 3.58
CA ILE A 9 -8.14 2.46 3.86
C ILE A 9 -8.89 3.71 4.28
N HIS A 10 -10.19 3.71 4.01
CA HIS A 10 -11.12 4.55 4.75
C HIS A 10 -11.10 4.12 6.22
N ASP A 11 -10.96 5.08 7.14
CA ASP A 11 -11.03 4.79 8.57
C ASP A 11 -12.47 4.37 8.92
N PRO A 12 -12.69 3.14 9.43
CA PRO A 12 -14.03 2.63 9.70
C PRO A 12 -14.71 3.36 10.86
N ASP A 13 -13.94 3.94 11.78
CA ASP A 13 -14.43 4.67 12.94
C ASP A 13 -14.59 6.16 12.64
N GLN A 14 -13.87 6.67 11.64
CA GLN A 14 -13.87 8.08 11.24
C GLN A 14 -13.96 8.23 9.72
N PRO A 15 -15.18 8.24 9.12
CA PRO A 15 -15.36 8.21 7.67
C PRO A 15 -14.71 9.35 6.87
N GLY A 16 -14.37 10.46 7.55
CA GLY A 16 -13.65 11.59 6.95
C GLY A 16 -12.12 11.45 6.96
N GLN A 17 -11.58 10.36 7.50
CA GLN A 17 -10.16 10.08 7.60
C GLN A 17 -9.78 8.86 6.79
N VAL A 18 -8.52 8.84 6.36
CA VAL A 18 -7.89 7.72 5.70
C VAL A 18 -6.58 7.39 6.38
N ARG A 19 -6.25 6.10 6.38
CA ARG A 19 -4.99 5.56 6.90
C ARG A 19 -4.18 5.06 5.73
N LEU A 20 -2.95 5.54 5.58
CA LEU A 20 -2.13 5.38 4.37
C LEU A 20 -0.74 4.84 4.68
N ARG A 21 -0.18 4.09 3.74
CA ARG A 21 1.24 3.72 3.67
C ARG A 21 1.80 4.04 2.30
N TYR A 22 3.06 4.41 2.28
CA TYR A 22 3.77 4.78 1.07
C TYR A 22 4.16 3.55 0.26
N VAL A 23 4.15 3.68 -1.07
CA VAL A 23 4.68 2.72 -2.03
C VAL A 23 5.61 3.43 -3.01
N HIS A 24 6.87 3.02 -3.05
CA HIS A 24 7.93 3.71 -3.79
C HIS A 24 7.86 3.50 -5.31
N SER A 25 7.48 2.30 -5.75
CA SER A 25 7.59 1.86 -7.14
C SER A 25 6.28 1.30 -7.70
N ASP A 26 6.17 1.35 -9.02
CA ASP A 26 5.19 0.63 -9.85
C ASP A 26 3.71 0.88 -9.56
N GLY A 27 3.36 1.96 -8.85
CA GLY A 27 1.97 2.27 -8.53
C GLY A 27 1.18 2.97 -9.62
N TYR A 28 1.36 2.64 -10.91
CA TYR A 28 0.40 3.05 -11.94
C TYR A 28 -0.86 2.18 -11.88
N PRO A 29 -2.07 2.72 -12.17
CA PRO A 29 -3.33 1.97 -12.02
C PRO A 29 -3.40 0.64 -12.78
N HIS A 30 -2.85 0.59 -13.99
CA HIS A 30 -2.84 -0.64 -14.80
C HIS A 30 -2.03 -1.79 -14.19
N TYR A 31 -1.11 -1.48 -13.26
CA TYR A 31 -0.33 -2.47 -12.51
C TYR A 31 -0.89 -2.66 -11.11
N MET A 32 -1.09 -1.56 -10.38
CA MET A 32 -1.46 -1.58 -8.97
C MET A 32 -2.83 -2.19 -8.72
N ILE A 33 -3.85 -1.92 -9.56
CA ILE A 33 -5.19 -2.48 -9.36
C ILE A 33 -5.16 -4.02 -9.47
N PRO A 34 -4.63 -4.64 -10.55
CA PRO A 34 -4.46 -6.09 -10.60
C PRO A 34 -3.61 -6.66 -9.45
N THR A 35 -2.54 -5.96 -9.05
CA THR A 35 -1.68 -6.37 -7.93
C THR A 35 -2.47 -6.45 -6.63
N LEU A 36 -3.20 -5.40 -6.27
CA LEU A 36 -4.02 -5.38 -5.05
C LEU A 36 -5.09 -6.47 -5.07
N ARG A 37 -5.72 -6.74 -6.21
CA ARG A 37 -6.69 -7.85 -6.36
C ARG A 37 -6.05 -9.23 -6.14
N LYS A 38 -4.85 -9.45 -6.66
CA LYS A 38 -4.13 -10.71 -6.48
C LYS A 38 -3.69 -10.90 -5.02
N ILE A 39 -3.19 -9.85 -4.36
CA ILE A 39 -2.85 -9.88 -2.93
C ILE A 39 -4.11 -10.17 -2.10
N TRP A 40 -5.22 -9.51 -2.44
CA TRP A 40 -6.52 -9.75 -1.81
C TRP A 40 -6.94 -11.22 -1.93
N ALA A 41 -6.94 -11.78 -3.14
CA ALA A 41 -7.34 -13.17 -3.36
C ALA A 41 -6.38 -14.20 -2.76
N GLY A 42 -5.07 -13.91 -2.77
CA GLY A 42 -4.00 -14.79 -2.31
C GLY A 42 -3.68 -14.61 -0.82
N ALA A 43 -2.84 -13.63 -0.49
CA ALA A 43 -2.30 -13.42 0.86
C ALA A 43 -3.39 -13.06 1.89
N ALA A 44 -4.42 -12.34 1.45
CA ALA A 44 -5.57 -12.01 2.29
C ALA A 44 -6.72 -13.02 2.20
N ALA A 45 -6.64 -14.04 1.33
CA ALA A 45 -7.67 -15.07 1.17
C ALA A 45 -9.09 -14.54 0.96
N GLY A 46 -9.24 -13.41 0.26
CA GLY A 46 -10.51 -12.74 0.00
C GLY A 46 -11.05 -11.89 1.16
N ASP A 47 -10.27 -11.70 2.24
CA ASP A 47 -10.65 -10.92 3.41
C ASP A 47 -10.09 -9.49 3.32
N THR A 48 -10.97 -8.51 3.09
CA THR A 48 -10.59 -7.10 2.91
C THR A 48 -10.00 -6.46 4.19
N PRO A 49 -10.56 -6.67 5.39
CA PRO A 49 -9.89 -6.31 6.64
C PRO A 49 -8.48 -6.90 6.80
N ARG A 50 -8.28 -8.14 6.37
CA ARG A 50 -6.95 -8.76 6.37
C ARG A 50 -6.00 -8.09 5.35
N LEU A 51 -6.49 -7.79 4.14
CA LEU A 51 -5.73 -7.02 3.14
C LEU A 51 -5.29 -5.66 3.72
N ALA A 52 -6.22 -4.93 4.33
CA ALA A 52 -5.94 -3.65 4.98
C ALA A 52 -4.84 -3.77 6.04
N THR A 53 -4.92 -4.80 6.89
CA THR A 53 -3.92 -5.06 7.92
C THR A 53 -2.54 -5.32 7.33
N LEU A 54 -2.46 -6.13 6.26
CA LEU A 54 -1.20 -6.41 5.56
C LEU A 54 -0.60 -5.14 4.97
N LEU A 55 -1.38 -4.38 4.19
CA LEU A 55 -0.91 -3.18 3.51
C LEU A 55 -0.48 -2.08 4.49
N LEU A 56 -1.19 -1.94 5.62
CA LEU A 56 -0.89 -0.93 6.63
C LEU A 56 0.30 -1.26 7.54
N ALA A 57 0.86 -2.47 7.46
CA ALA A 57 1.95 -2.90 8.34
C ALA A 57 3.29 -2.23 7.99
N HIS A 58 3.53 -1.94 6.71
CA HIS A 58 4.81 -1.42 6.20
C HIS A 58 4.61 -0.34 5.14
N ASP A 59 5.62 0.49 4.96
CA ASP A 59 5.81 1.18 3.69
C ASP A 59 6.49 0.20 2.75
N TRP A 60 6.25 0.34 1.47
CA TRP A 60 6.60 -0.66 0.48
C TRP A 60 7.56 -0.06 -0.53
N ASP A 61 8.63 -0.78 -0.86
CA ASP A 61 9.39 -0.44 -2.06
C ASP A 61 8.51 -0.76 -3.28
N TYR A 62 7.95 -1.96 -3.31
CA TYR A 62 6.95 -2.37 -4.29
C TYR A 62 5.98 -3.40 -3.71
N LEU A 63 4.81 -3.49 -4.33
CA LEU A 63 3.85 -4.57 -4.10
C LEU A 63 3.94 -5.56 -5.26
N ASP A 64 4.10 -6.84 -4.92
CA ASP A 64 4.17 -7.93 -5.88
C ASP A 64 3.54 -9.20 -5.28
N PRO A 65 2.40 -9.66 -5.81
CA PRO A 65 1.70 -10.84 -5.30
C PRO A 65 2.45 -12.14 -5.56
N GLU A 66 3.43 -12.15 -6.48
CA GLU A 66 4.24 -13.33 -6.78
C GLU A 66 5.49 -13.42 -5.88
N THR A 67 5.67 -12.47 -4.96
CA THR A 67 6.75 -12.50 -3.96
C THR A 67 6.69 -13.81 -3.16
N THR A 68 7.75 -14.60 -3.22
CA THR A 68 7.86 -15.85 -2.46
C THR A 68 8.72 -15.68 -1.22
N ASP A 69 8.52 -16.57 -0.24
CA ASP A 69 9.45 -16.74 0.88
C ASP A 69 10.72 -17.44 0.39
N ASP A 70 11.51 -16.74 -0.42
CA ASP A 70 12.87 -17.18 -0.68
C ASP A 70 13.76 -16.72 0.47
N SER A 71 13.70 -17.47 1.57
CA SER A 71 14.58 -17.33 2.73
C SER A 71 16.08 -17.43 2.41
N THR A 72 16.45 -17.75 1.17
CA THR A 72 17.85 -17.72 0.69
C THR A 72 18.24 -16.42 -0.01
N SER A 73 17.25 -15.62 -0.42
CA SER A 73 17.47 -14.29 -0.99
C SER A 73 17.70 -13.28 0.13
N THR A 74 18.94 -12.82 0.27
CA THR A 74 19.25 -11.71 1.16
C THR A 74 18.63 -10.43 0.58
N PRO A 75 17.85 -9.66 1.36
CA PRO A 75 17.31 -8.39 0.90
C PRO A 75 18.44 -7.49 0.37
N PRO A 76 18.17 -6.72 -0.70
CA PRO A 76 19.21 -5.91 -1.33
C PRO A 76 19.73 -4.81 -0.38
N LEU A 77 18.90 -4.32 0.55
CA LEU A 77 19.30 -3.38 1.58
C LEU A 77 19.00 -3.90 3.00
N ALA A 78 19.81 -3.48 3.96
CA ALA A 78 19.60 -3.78 5.36
C ALA A 78 18.26 -3.17 5.83
N GLY A 79 17.41 -3.98 6.46
CA GLY A 79 16.11 -3.55 6.98
C GLY A 79 14.93 -3.79 6.04
N GLU A 80 15.17 -4.14 4.78
CA GLU A 80 14.11 -4.57 3.87
C GLU A 80 13.71 -6.01 4.17
N GLN A 81 12.43 -6.31 3.95
CA GLN A 81 11.86 -7.61 4.18
C GLN A 81 10.93 -7.98 3.04
N LEU A 82 11.14 -9.17 2.47
CA LEU A 82 10.17 -9.79 1.58
C LEU A 82 9.00 -10.32 2.41
N ILE A 83 7.79 -9.88 2.08
CA ILE A 83 6.55 -10.36 2.67
C ILE A 83 5.85 -11.25 1.63
N PRO A 84 5.81 -12.58 1.84
CA PRO A 84 5.28 -13.52 0.87
C PRO A 84 3.86 -13.18 0.44
N GLY A 85 3.63 -13.15 -0.87
CA GLY A 85 2.35 -12.82 -1.49
C GLY A 85 1.93 -11.36 -1.39
N VAL A 86 2.81 -10.46 -0.92
CA VAL A 86 2.49 -9.02 -0.74
C VAL A 86 3.52 -8.11 -1.42
N GLY A 87 4.81 -8.25 -1.13
CA GLY A 87 5.85 -7.39 -1.71
C GLY A 87 7.09 -7.21 -0.85
N MET A 88 7.87 -6.17 -1.17
CA MET A 88 9.09 -5.79 -0.44
C MET A 88 8.82 -4.56 0.41
N THR A 89 9.14 -4.62 1.71
CA THR A 89 9.05 -3.45 2.59
C THR A 89 10.16 -2.46 2.28
N LEU A 90 9.85 -1.17 2.39
CA LEU A 90 10.85 -0.10 2.31
C LEU A 90 11.56 0.03 3.66
N ALA A 91 12.90 -0.09 3.66
CA ALA A 91 13.70 0.22 4.83
C ALA A 91 13.92 1.73 4.94
N ALA A 92 13.65 2.29 6.12
CA ALA A 92 14.12 3.62 6.47
C ALA A 92 15.53 3.49 7.08
N THR A 93 16.50 4.25 6.55
CA THR A 93 17.86 4.25 7.07
C THR A 93 18.23 5.65 7.57
N GLY A 94 18.73 5.73 8.80
CA GLY A 94 19.23 6.97 9.39
C GLY A 94 20.52 7.46 8.72
N GLY A 95 20.89 8.71 8.98
CA GLY A 95 22.12 9.33 8.41
C GLY A 95 23.43 8.64 8.82
N ASP A 96 23.38 7.74 9.81
CA ASP A 96 24.48 6.91 10.28
C ASP A 96 24.45 5.47 9.72
N GLY A 97 23.51 5.17 8.82
CA GLY A 97 23.36 3.84 8.21
C GLY A 97 22.57 2.84 9.05
N GLN A 98 21.98 3.25 10.19
CA GLN A 98 21.13 2.37 10.98
C GLN A 98 19.72 2.24 10.40
N VAL A 99 19.17 1.03 10.43
CA VAL A 99 17.76 0.79 10.11
C VAL A 99 16.90 1.42 11.20
N LEU A 100 16.02 2.33 10.80
CA LEU A 100 15.06 3.00 11.66
C LEU A 100 13.81 2.12 11.84
N PRO A 101 13.09 2.27 12.96
CA PRO A 101 11.78 1.66 13.09
C PRO A 101 10.84 2.16 11.98
N PRO A 102 9.85 1.36 11.56
CA PRO A 102 8.87 1.78 10.56
C PRO A 102 8.18 3.07 10.95
N GLU A 103 7.92 3.95 9.98
CA GLU A 103 7.15 5.16 10.25
C GLU A 103 5.73 4.81 10.72
N PRO A 104 5.12 5.64 11.58
CA PRO A 104 3.71 5.50 11.91
C PRO A 104 2.85 5.56 10.65
N VAL A 105 1.72 4.83 10.68
CA VAL A 105 0.70 4.93 9.62
C VAL A 105 0.31 6.40 9.45
N THR A 106 0.33 6.88 8.21
CA THR A 106 -0.10 8.25 7.90
C THR A 106 -1.61 8.33 8.04
N VAL A 107 -2.10 9.25 8.87
CA VAL A 107 -3.54 9.51 9.05
C VAL A 107 -3.83 10.93 8.61
N VAL A 108 -4.69 11.08 7.61
CA VAL A 108 -5.06 12.39 7.06
C VAL A 108 -6.57 12.45 6.83
N ALA A 109 -7.10 13.67 6.77
CA ALA A 109 -8.45 13.87 6.26
C ALA A 109 -8.51 13.45 4.78
N LEU A 110 -9.59 12.80 4.36
CA LEU A 110 -9.79 12.40 2.96
C LEU A 110 -9.65 13.61 2.01
N THR A 111 -10.15 14.78 2.42
CA THR A 111 -10.06 16.04 1.67
C THR A 111 -8.65 16.60 1.56
N ALA A 112 -7.73 16.17 2.42
CA ALA A 112 -6.32 16.58 2.43
C ALA A 112 -5.41 15.60 1.67
N THR A 113 -5.97 14.56 1.05
CA THR A 113 -5.17 13.58 0.28
C THR A 113 -4.47 14.20 -0.93
N GLY A 114 -5.02 15.27 -1.50
CA GLY A 114 -4.37 16.02 -2.60
C GLY A 114 -3.15 16.85 -2.17
N ASP A 115 -2.90 17.00 -0.86
CA ASP A 115 -1.69 17.65 -0.34
C ASP A 115 -0.52 16.66 -0.22
N LEU A 116 -0.75 15.36 -0.46
CA LEU A 116 0.29 14.35 -0.49
C LEU A 116 1.09 14.48 -1.80
N ASP A 117 2.41 14.37 -1.71
CA ASP A 117 3.29 14.26 -2.88
C ASP A 117 3.18 12.86 -3.50
N ALA A 118 2.02 12.59 -4.10
CA ALA A 118 1.64 11.31 -4.64
C ALA A 118 1.23 11.45 -6.11
N HIS A 119 1.58 10.48 -6.93
CA HIS A 119 1.02 10.31 -8.27
C HIS A 119 -0.36 9.65 -8.22
N TRP A 120 -0.51 8.64 -7.36
CA TRP A 120 -1.75 7.89 -7.17
C TRP A 120 -1.99 7.53 -5.71
N ILE A 121 -3.26 7.48 -5.33
CA ILE A 121 -3.71 7.03 -4.01
C ILE A 121 -4.77 5.95 -4.20
N TYR A 122 -4.59 4.83 -3.53
CA TYR A 122 -5.41 3.64 -3.61
C TYR A 122 -6.11 3.44 -2.26
N LEU A 123 -7.40 3.75 -2.19
CA LEU A 123 -8.20 3.65 -0.97
C LEU A 123 -9.12 2.43 -1.03
N ILE A 124 -8.90 1.49 -0.11
CA ILE A 124 -9.74 0.33 0.08
C ILE A 124 -10.84 0.67 1.09
N ASP A 125 -12.07 0.30 0.78
CA ASP A 125 -13.21 0.35 1.70
C ASP A 125 -13.54 -1.08 2.16
N PRO A 126 -13.21 -1.44 3.42
CA PRO A 126 -13.56 -2.75 3.97
C PRO A 126 -15.05 -2.99 4.16
N GLY A 127 -15.88 -1.93 4.16
CA GLY A 127 -17.34 -2.04 4.29
C GLY A 127 -18.02 -2.42 2.97
N THR A 128 -17.39 -2.16 1.84
CA THR A 128 -17.95 -2.43 0.50
C THR A 128 -17.08 -3.32 -0.38
N ASP A 129 -15.92 -3.77 0.11
CA ASP A 129 -14.94 -4.57 -0.64
C ASP A 129 -14.50 -3.91 -1.97
N THR A 130 -14.39 -2.58 -1.94
CA THR A 130 -14.03 -1.78 -3.12
C THR A 130 -12.70 -1.09 -2.96
N LEU A 131 -12.06 -0.84 -4.10
CA LEU A 131 -10.89 -0.01 -4.26
C LEU A 131 -11.27 1.27 -5.03
N THR A 132 -11.00 2.43 -4.47
CA THR A 132 -11.10 3.73 -5.14
C THR A 132 -9.70 4.25 -5.47
N VAL A 133 -9.53 4.71 -6.70
CA VAL A 133 -8.27 5.30 -7.17
C VAL A 133 -8.42 6.80 -7.24
N HIS A 134 -7.44 7.53 -6.71
CA HIS A 134 -7.37 8.98 -6.75
C HIS A 134 -6.11 9.44 -7.47
N THR A 135 -6.21 10.57 -8.16
CA THR A 135 -5.05 11.28 -8.73
C THR A 135 -4.25 12.02 -7.66
N SER A 136 -3.11 12.59 -8.06
CA SER A 136 -2.30 13.51 -7.25
C SER A 136 -3.08 14.71 -6.69
N GLY A 137 -4.18 15.13 -7.31
CA GLY A 137 -5.02 16.22 -6.79
C GLY A 137 -6.03 15.78 -5.72
N GLY A 138 -6.08 14.50 -5.38
CA GLY A 138 -7.09 13.92 -4.47
C GLY A 138 -8.41 13.56 -5.15
N ASP A 139 -8.61 13.93 -6.42
CA ASP A 139 -9.82 13.59 -7.18
C ASP A 139 -9.91 12.09 -7.44
N ALA A 140 -11.07 11.50 -7.12
CA ALA A 140 -11.37 10.10 -7.44
C ALA A 140 -11.58 9.92 -8.95
N VAL A 141 -10.88 8.95 -9.55
CA VAL A 141 -10.97 8.63 -10.98
C VAL A 141 -11.82 7.39 -11.26
N GLY A 142 -12.01 6.53 -10.26
CA GLY A 142 -12.81 5.32 -10.40
C GLY A 142 -12.86 4.51 -9.11
N THR A 143 -13.93 3.73 -8.97
CA THR A 143 -14.13 2.77 -7.90
C THR A 143 -14.45 1.42 -8.53
N GLU A 144 -13.78 0.37 -8.06
CA GLU A 144 -13.93 -0.97 -8.59
C GLU A 144 -13.98 -2.01 -7.45
N PRO A 145 -14.66 -3.16 -7.63
CA PRO A 145 -14.62 -4.22 -6.65
C PRO A 145 -13.23 -4.87 -6.58
N LEU A 146 -12.84 -5.34 -5.39
CA LEU A 146 -11.65 -6.16 -5.19
C LEU A 146 -11.83 -7.58 -5.75
N ALA A 147 -13.04 -8.13 -5.60
CA ALA A 147 -13.44 -9.35 -6.29
C ALA A 147 -13.74 -9.02 -7.76
N SER A 148 -12.87 -9.46 -8.68
CA SER A 148 -13.07 -9.35 -10.14
C SER A 148 -12.80 -10.66 -10.83
#